data_AF-A0A7M2T5L2-F1
#
_entry.id   AF-A0A7M2T5L2-F1
#
_cell.length_a   1.000
_cell.length_b   1.000
_cell.length_c   1.000
_cell.angle_alpha   90.00
_cell.angle_beta   90.00
_cell.angle_gamma   90.00
#
_symmetry.space_group_name_H-M   'P 1'
#
loop_
_entity.id
_entity.type
_entity.pdbx_description
1 polymer ?
#
loop_
_entity_poly.entity_id
_entity_poly.type
_entity_poly.pdbx_seq_one_letter_code
_entity_poly.pdbx_strand_id
1 'polypeptide(L)'
;MWFPHRHAPDDPARQTGPAPAPPRPAPPLRPHQPEQAGVYDWQQDAEWPQQPPAAPRQPQPQPRPAAPRNIGMDLWRRMPLDGEESADFPPRPPTGGLSYRPDTVCDGWSTHALDLRLASVRGQQHRWDGRPREDDAAAAWDPTTGAVVIAVADGVSDARQPHIGSQLACRSTVDELLSQVRAGGGFVTDWQKLLSTVHWQLREQAGRLLRTPDAGVAETADLLATTLVAGVATPTQDGVQVALLSVGDSGVWQIKHEELYPMLGGKTPGSDGLLSSAVQPLPYVPADFRPLEFTLEPGSVLLVGTDGFGDPVGDGRGVVGRLFADQLRRPVPPLGFAHLLDFSRETFDDDRTLIALWPRDRERTEP
;
A
#
# COMPACT_ATOMS: atom_id res chain seq x y z
N MET A 1 -73.27 -39.91 -26.42
CA MET A 1 -71.88 -40.32 -26.67
C MET A 1 -71.19 -40.48 -25.32
N TRP A 2 -70.56 -41.63 -25.10
CA TRP A 2 -70.20 -42.19 -23.79
C TRP A 2 -68.68 -42.44 -23.79
N PHE A 3 -67.95 -41.80 -22.86
CA PHE A 3 -66.65 -42.12 -22.20
C PHE A 3 -65.41 -42.57 -23.04
N PRO A 4 -64.15 -42.63 -22.51
CA PRO A 4 -63.71 -42.50 -21.10
C PRO A 4 -62.44 -41.67 -20.81
N HIS A 5 -62.23 -41.42 -19.51
CA HIS A 5 -60.96 -41.07 -18.87
C HIS A 5 -59.85 -42.10 -19.18
N ARG A 6 -58.63 -41.65 -19.47
CA ARG A 6 -57.42 -42.47 -19.44
C ARG A 6 -56.61 -42.21 -18.17
N HIS A 7 -56.46 -43.28 -17.41
CA HIS A 7 -55.47 -43.47 -16.36
C HIS A 7 -54.05 -43.25 -16.89
N ALA A 8 -53.23 -42.53 -16.10
CA ALA A 8 -51.78 -42.60 -16.18
C ALA A 8 -51.28 -43.80 -15.35
N PRO A 9 -50.16 -44.44 -15.73
CA PRO A 9 -49.63 -45.62 -15.04
C PRO A 9 -48.96 -45.26 -13.71
N ASP A 10 -49.13 -46.16 -12.73
CA ASP A 10 -48.41 -46.18 -11.46
C ASP A 10 -46.90 -46.37 -11.68
N ASP A 11 -46.11 -45.43 -11.15
CA ASP A 11 -44.66 -45.53 -11.02
C ASP A 11 -44.35 -46.29 -9.70
N PRO A 12 -43.39 -47.24 -9.67
CA PRO A 12 -43.17 -48.07 -8.49
C PRO A 12 -42.60 -47.25 -7.32
N ALA A 13 -43.15 -47.52 -6.13
CA ALA A 13 -42.77 -46.93 -4.86
C ALA A 13 -41.24 -46.98 -4.65
N ARG A 14 -40.60 -45.81 -4.64
CA ARG A 14 -39.28 -45.65 -4.03
C ARG A 14 -39.43 -45.83 -2.51
N GLN A 15 -38.84 -46.90 -1.99
CA GLN A 15 -38.57 -47.04 -0.55
C GLN A 15 -37.71 -45.85 -0.10
N THR A 16 -38.31 -44.92 0.63
CA THR A 16 -37.60 -43.92 1.40
C THR A 16 -37.08 -44.59 2.68
N GLY A 17 -35.76 -44.71 2.79
CA GLY A 17 -35.12 -45.04 4.07
C GLY A 17 -35.47 -44.00 5.14
N PRO A 18 -35.37 -44.34 6.44
CA PRO A 18 -35.75 -43.43 7.50
C PRO A 18 -34.86 -42.17 7.49
N ALA A 19 -35.48 -41.02 7.73
CA ALA A 19 -34.80 -39.72 7.81
C ALA A 19 -33.73 -39.71 8.91
N PRO A 20 -32.59 -39.03 8.71
CA PRO A 20 -31.59 -38.85 9.76
C PRO A 20 -32.16 -38.05 10.93
N ALA A 21 -31.87 -38.48 12.16
CA ALA A 21 -32.32 -37.81 13.37
C ALA A 21 -31.77 -36.37 13.46
N PRO A 22 -32.54 -35.42 14.02
CA PRO A 22 -32.08 -34.05 14.18
C PRO A 22 -30.89 -33.98 15.16
N PRO A 23 -29.95 -33.02 14.94
CA PRO A 23 -28.81 -32.83 15.84
C PRO A 23 -29.28 -32.42 17.23
N ARG A 24 -28.62 -32.96 18.27
CA ARG A 24 -28.89 -32.63 19.68
C ARG A 24 -28.61 -31.13 19.94
N PRO A 25 -29.43 -30.45 20.76
CA PRO A 25 -29.17 -29.06 21.13
C PRO A 25 -27.89 -28.96 21.97
N ALA A 26 -27.11 -27.91 21.70
CA ALA A 26 -25.90 -27.58 22.45
C ALA A 26 -26.22 -27.28 23.93
N PRO A 27 -25.34 -27.64 24.87
CA PRO A 27 -25.51 -27.28 26.27
C PRO A 27 -25.45 -25.74 26.46
N PRO A 28 -26.20 -25.17 27.43
CA PRO A 28 -26.20 -23.74 27.65
C PRO A 28 -24.83 -23.26 28.15
N LEU A 29 -24.31 -22.22 27.49
CA LEU A 29 -23.12 -21.49 27.91
C LEU A 29 -23.38 -20.86 29.29
N ARG A 30 -22.57 -21.24 30.28
CA ARG A 30 -22.55 -20.52 31.57
C ARG A 30 -21.88 -19.15 31.36
N PRO A 31 -22.40 -18.07 31.97
CA PRO A 31 -21.71 -16.79 31.92
C PRO A 31 -20.44 -16.87 32.75
N HIS A 32 -19.28 -16.76 32.10
CA HIS A 32 -18.02 -16.50 32.78
C HIS A 32 -18.01 -15.02 33.20
N GLN A 33 -17.92 -14.77 34.51
CA GLN A 33 -17.52 -13.47 35.03
C GLN A 33 -16.10 -13.16 34.54
N PRO A 34 -15.79 -11.92 34.11
CA PRO A 34 -14.43 -11.55 33.76
C PRO A 34 -13.58 -11.56 35.03
N GLU A 35 -12.68 -12.54 35.14
CA GLU A 35 -11.58 -12.48 36.10
C GLU A 35 -10.71 -11.28 35.75
N GLN A 36 -10.40 -10.47 36.76
CA GLN A 36 -9.51 -9.33 36.63
C GLN A 36 -8.16 -9.82 36.08
N ALA A 37 -7.78 -9.33 34.90
CA ALA A 37 -6.51 -9.66 34.27
C ALA A 37 -5.36 -9.22 35.18
N GLY A 38 -4.76 -10.19 35.87
CA GLY A 38 -3.49 -10.02 36.56
C GLY A 38 -2.39 -9.76 35.53
N VAL A 39 -1.54 -8.77 35.81
CA VAL A 39 -0.33 -8.48 35.05
C VAL A 39 0.55 -9.74 35.03
N TYR A 40 0.95 -10.18 33.84
CA TYR A 40 1.80 -11.34 33.63
C TYR A 40 3.21 -11.11 34.21
N ASP A 41 3.62 -11.92 35.19
CA ASP A 41 4.93 -11.88 35.83
C ASP A 41 5.86 -12.95 35.21
N TRP A 42 6.76 -12.49 34.34
CA TRP A 42 7.72 -13.32 33.60
C TRP A 42 8.86 -13.90 34.47
N GLN A 43 8.88 -13.66 35.79
CA GLN A 43 9.95 -14.16 36.68
C GLN A 43 9.74 -15.59 37.20
N GLN A 44 8.61 -16.25 36.90
CA GLN A 44 8.29 -17.59 37.42
C GLN A 44 8.55 -18.78 36.47
N ASP A 45 9.22 -18.59 35.33
CA ASP A 45 9.47 -19.66 34.33
C ASP A 45 10.51 -20.74 34.73
N ALA A 46 10.82 -20.89 36.02
CA ALA A 46 11.91 -21.76 36.47
C ALA A 46 11.58 -23.27 36.56
N GLU A 47 10.31 -23.69 36.41
CA GLU A 47 9.93 -25.10 36.67
C GLU A 47 9.12 -25.73 35.54
N TRP A 48 9.76 -25.98 34.40
CA TRP A 48 9.26 -26.95 33.41
C TRP A 48 9.65 -28.38 33.82
N PRO A 49 8.71 -29.35 33.86
CA PRO A 49 9.03 -30.73 34.19
C PRO A 49 9.92 -31.37 33.11
N GLN A 50 11.12 -31.81 33.51
CA GLN A 50 12.05 -32.47 32.60
C GLN A 50 11.60 -33.89 32.27
N GLN A 51 11.42 -34.19 30.98
CA GLN A 51 11.27 -35.56 30.48
C GLN A 51 12.59 -36.34 30.59
N PRO A 52 12.55 -37.64 30.91
CA PRO A 52 13.76 -38.46 30.95
C PRO A 52 14.37 -38.62 29.55
N PRO A 53 15.72 -38.70 29.44
CA PRO A 53 16.40 -38.71 28.15
C PRO A 53 16.12 -40.00 27.39
N ALA A 54 15.71 -39.86 26.12
CA ALA A 54 15.63 -40.97 25.18
C ALA A 54 17.03 -41.47 24.82
N ALA A 55 17.17 -42.80 24.64
CA ALA A 55 18.43 -43.44 24.29
C ALA A 55 19.04 -42.85 22.99
N PRO A 56 20.39 -42.69 22.92
CA PRO A 56 21.04 -42.04 21.80
C PRO A 56 20.89 -42.87 20.52
N ARG A 57 20.14 -42.34 19.55
CA ARG A 57 20.17 -42.82 18.17
C ARG A 57 21.49 -42.40 17.52
N GLN A 58 22.20 -43.35 16.92
CA GLN A 58 23.42 -43.03 16.16
C GLN A 58 23.07 -42.07 15.01
N PRO A 59 23.73 -40.90 14.91
CA PRO A 59 23.45 -39.95 13.85
C PRO A 59 23.89 -40.55 12.50
N GLN A 60 22.93 -40.76 11.60
CA GLN A 60 23.24 -40.93 10.18
C GLN A 60 23.95 -39.66 9.68
N PRO A 61 24.98 -39.77 8.83
CA PRO A 61 25.62 -38.61 8.24
C PRO A 61 24.61 -37.86 7.38
N GLN A 62 24.04 -36.79 7.94
CA GLN A 62 23.24 -35.84 7.17
C GLN A 62 24.18 -35.17 6.16
N PRO A 63 23.78 -35.03 4.89
CA PRO A 63 24.52 -34.19 3.96
C PRO A 63 24.66 -32.82 4.61
N ARG A 64 25.90 -32.34 4.77
CA ARG A 64 26.15 -30.99 5.29
C ARG A 64 25.28 -30.04 4.46
N PRO A 65 24.44 -29.19 5.07
CA PRO A 65 23.84 -28.09 4.35
C PRO A 65 24.98 -27.37 3.64
N ALA A 66 24.86 -27.16 2.33
CA ALA A 66 25.80 -26.30 1.63
C ALA A 66 25.94 -25.03 2.47
N ALA A 67 27.16 -24.65 2.83
CA ALA A 67 27.38 -23.42 3.55
C ALA A 67 26.58 -22.32 2.81
N PRO A 68 25.75 -21.53 3.52
CA PRO A 68 24.99 -20.49 2.86
C PRO A 68 25.97 -19.70 2.00
N ARG A 69 25.68 -19.58 0.71
CA ARG A 69 26.48 -18.71 -0.17
C ARG A 69 26.58 -17.39 0.58
N ASN A 70 27.78 -16.89 0.85
CA ASN A 70 27.94 -15.56 1.41
C ASN A 70 27.27 -14.60 0.44
N ILE A 71 26.04 -14.21 0.75
CA ILE A 71 25.34 -13.11 0.11
C ILE A 71 26.10 -11.91 0.64
N GLY A 72 27.08 -11.42 -0.12
CA GLY A 72 27.94 -10.32 0.30
C GLY A 72 27.07 -9.13 0.74
N MET A 73 27.49 -8.43 1.80
CA MET A 73 26.80 -7.22 2.28
C MET A 73 26.65 -6.16 1.18
N ASP A 74 27.47 -6.22 0.13
CA ASP A 74 27.41 -5.35 -1.04
C ASP A 74 26.07 -5.43 -1.79
N LEU A 75 25.33 -6.54 -1.70
CA LEU A 75 23.99 -6.66 -2.31
C LEU A 75 22.93 -5.79 -1.61
N TRP A 76 23.22 -5.32 -0.41
CA TRP A 76 22.33 -4.46 0.38
C TRP A 76 22.83 -3.02 0.43
N ARG A 77 23.92 -2.70 -0.27
CA ARG A 77 24.30 -1.31 -0.50
C ARG A 77 23.26 -0.63 -1.39
N ARG A 78 23.11 0.66 -1.19
CA ARG A 78 22.36 1.53 -2.09
C ARG A 78 22.90 1.37 -3.50
N MET A 79 22.02 1.34 -4.50
CA MET A 79 22.46 1.17 -5.89
C MET A 79 22.91 2.52 -6.47
N PRO A 80 24.20 2.72 -6.79
CA PRO A 80 24.63 3.92 -7.51
C PRO A 80 24.20 3.82 -8.98
N LEU A 81 23.47 4.80 -9.48
CA LEU A 81 22.98 4.81 -10.88
C LEU A 81 23.86 5.60 -11.84
N ASP A 82 24.63 6.58 -11.32
CA ASP A 82 25.49 7.47 -12.13
C ASP A 82 27.00 7.21 -11.90
N GLY A 83 27.36 6.06 -11.32
CA GLY A 83 28.76 5.59 -11.20
C GLY A 83 29.58 6.22 -10.07
N GLU A 84 29.19 7.38 -9.54
CA GLU A 84 29.67 7.89 -8.25
C GLU A 84 28.73 7.46 -7.13
N GLU A 85 29.25 6.73 -6.14
CA GLU A 85 28.52 6.51 -4.89
C GLU A 85 28.40 7.87 -4.18
N SER A 86 27.16 8.33 -3.92
CA SER A 86 26.98 9.45 -3.00
C SER A 86 27.74 9.17 -1.71
N ALA A 87 28.41 10.19 -1.16
CA ALA A 87 29.22 10.07 0.05
C ALA A 87 28.53 9.19 1.11
N ASP A 88 29.21 8.12 1.52
CA ASP A 88 28.70 7.24 2.56
C ASP A 88 28.83 7.94 3.92
N PHE A 89 27.74 8.00 4.66
CA PHE A 89 27.70 8.62 5.97
C PHE A 89 26.74 7.88 6.90
N PRO A 90 27.01 7.85 8.21
CA PRO A 90 26.07 7.28 9.17
C PRO A 90 24.80 8.16 9.24
N PRO A 91 23.59 7.59 9.06
CA PRO A 91 22.36 8.37 9.07
C PRO A 91 22.13 9.03 10.43
N ARG A 92 21.71 10.31 10.43
CA ARG A 92 21.37 11.01 11.68
C ARG A 92 20.00 10.57 12.20
N PRO A 93 19.84 10.43 13.54
CA PRO A 93 18.54 10.19 14.12
C PRO A 93 17.58 11.35 13.77
N PRO A 94 16.31 11.06 13.44
CA PRO A 94 15.32 12.11 13.23
C PRO A 94 15.18 13.02 14.47
N THR A 95 15.19 14.32 14.25
CA THR A 95 14.99 15.36 15.29
C THR A 95 13.87 16.31 14.86
N GLY A 96 13.21 16.97 15.82
CA GLY A 96 12.18 17.97 15.53
C GLY A 96 10.78 17.43 15.16
N GLY A 97 10.63 16.12 14.94
CA GLY A 97 9.32 15.48 14.76
C GLY A 97 8.56 15.32 16.09
N LEU A 98 7.25 15.55 16.06
CA LEU A 98 6.37 15.35 17.23
C LEU A 98 6.02 13.86 17.44
N SER A 99 6.35 12.98 16.50
CA SER A 99 6.06 11.55 16.59
C SER A 99 7.16 10.68 15.97
N TYR A 100 7.19 9.40 16.36
CA TYR A 100 8.11 8.42 15.77
C TYR A 100 7.78 8.18 14.30
N ARG A 101 8.83 8.17 13.47
CA ARG A 101 8.75 7.86 12.05
C ARG A 101 9.82 6.82 11.69
N PRO A 102 9.44 5.63 11.17
CA PRO A 102 10.42 4.68 10.66
C PRO A 102 11.13 5.28 9.44
N ASP A 103 12.43 5.00 9.31
CA ASP A 103 13.24 5.42 8.16
C ASP A 103 12.65 4.89 6.85
N THR A 104 12.42 3.58 6.81
CA THR A 104 11.88 2.89 5.64
C THR A 104 10.70 2.03 6.05
N VAL A 105 9.64 2.03 5.24
CA VAL A 105 8.54 1.07 5.32
C VAL A 105 8.38 0.37 4.00
N CYS A 106 8.02 -0.91 4.05
CA CYS A 106 7.64 -1.66 2.87
C CYS A 106 6.55 -2.66 3.22
N ASP A 107 5.65 -2.87 2.28
CA ASP A 107 4.57 -3.85 2.38
C ASP A 107 4.33 -4.50 1.02
N GLY A 108 3.69 -5.66 1.02
CA GLY A 108 3.27 -6.30 -0.19
C GLY A 108 2.49 -7.56 0.05
N TRP A 109 1.46 -7.72 -0.75
CA TRP A 109 0.53 -8.83 -0.69
C TRP A 109 -0.09 -9.04 -2.06
N SER A 110 -0.93 -10.07 -2.16
CA SER A 110 -1.51 -10.52 -3.41
C SER A 110 -2.95 -10.94 -3.17
N THR A 111 -3.81 -10.61 -4.12
CA THR A 111 -5.18 -11.09 -4.21
C THR A 111 -5.29 -12.09 -5.37
N HIS A 112 -6.50 -12.53 -5.70
CA HIS A 112 -6.71 -13.34 -6.90
C HIS A 112 -6.48 -12.55 -8.21
N ALA A 113 -6.60 -11.21 -8.17
CA ALA A 113 -6.58 -10.36 -9.36
C ALA A 113 -5.38 -9.42 -9.44
N LEU A 114 -4.75 -9.09 -8.31
CA LEU A 114 -3.69 -8.08 -8.23
C LEU A 114 -2.56 -8.53 -7.32
N ASP A 115 -1.33 -8.20 -7.69
CA ASP A 115 -0.20 -8.12 -6.78
C ASP A 115 0.05 -6.65 -6.42
N LEU A 116 0.34 -6.37 -5.15
CA LEU A 116 0.66 -5.03 -4.66
C LEU A 116 2.05 -5.02 -4.01
N ARG A 117 2.85 -4.00 -4.33
CA ARG A 117 4.03 -3.61 -3.56
C ARG A 117 3.95 -2.15 -3.20
N LEU A 118 4.43 -1.83 -2.00
CA LEU A 118 4.50 -0.48 -1.47
C LEU A 118 5.83 -0.32 -0.75
N ALA A 119 6.52 0.78 -0.98
CA ALA A 119 7.64 1.18 -0.15
C ALA A 119 7.75 2.71 -0.08
N SER A 120 8.27 3.18 1.04
CA SER A 120 8.56 4.58 1.31
C SER A 120 9.88 4.65 2.07
N VAL A 121 10.91 5.20 1.42
CA VAL A 121 12.31 5.18 1.84
C VAL A 121 12.75 6.60 2.15
N ARG A 122 13.35 6.82 3.32
CA ARG A 122 13.91 8.14 3.68
C ARG A 122 15.06 8.53 2.75
N GLY A 123 15.00 9.75 2.24
CA GLY A 123 16.00 10.35 1.39
C GLY A 123 17.36 10.48 2.05
N GLN A 124 18.39 10.56 1.21
CA GLN A 124 19.75 10.80 1.71
C GLN A 124 19.85 12.18 2.36
N GLN A 125 19.24 13.21 1.79
CA GLN A 125 19.28 14.56 2.37
C GLN A 125 18.59 14.58 3.74
N HIS A 126 17.43 13.93 3.87
CA HIS A 126 16.76 13.80 5.16
C HIS A 126 17.56 13.01 6.20
N ARG A 127 18.25 11.93 5.79
CA ARG A 127 19.20 11.19 6.65
C ARG A 127 20.39 12.05 7.07
N TRP A 128 20.91 12.90 6.18
CA TRP A 128 22.01 13.82 6.47
C TRP A 128 21.58 14.92 7.45
N ASP A 129 20.42 15.53 7.21
CA ASP A 129 19.90 16.65 8.00
C ASP A 129 19.32 16.21 9.35
N GLY A 130 18.98 14.92 9.50
CA GLY A 130 18.25 14.45 10.67
C GLY A 130 16.76 14.81 10.62
N ARG A 131 16.19 15.05 9.43
CA ARG A 131 14.75 15.20 9.21
C ARG A 131 14.07 13.84 9.07
N PRO A 132 12.88 13.59 9.64
CA PRO A 132 12.17 12.32 9.45
C PRO A 132 11.81 12.10 7.97
N ARG A 133 11.37 10.89 7.60
CA ARG A 133 10.71 10.67 6.31
C ARG A 133 9.36 11.40 6.29
N GLU A 134 9.17 12.30 5.35
CA GLU A 134 8.03 13.18 5.14
C GLU A 134 6.99 12.57 4.20
N ASP A 135 7.38 11.64 3.34
CA ASP A 135 6.45 10.84 2.53
C ASP A 135 5.72 9.75 3.33
N ASP A 136 4.47 9.43 2.93
CA ASP A 136 3.78 8.20 3.30
C ASP A 136 3.05 7.53 2.14
N ALA A 137 2.74 6.25 2.34
CA ALA A 137 1.86 5.49 1.46
C ALA A 137 1.01 4.50 2.27
N ALA A 138 -0.21 4.25 1.80
CA ALA A 138 -1.09 3.25 2.37
C ALA A 138 -1.87 2.53 1.27
N ALA A 139 -2.22 1.27 1.53
CA ALA A 139 -3.08 0.49 0.66
C ALA A 139 -3.97 -0.46 1.47
N ALA A 140 -5.13 -0.79 0.93
CA ALA A 140 -5.99 -1.82 1.49
C ALA A 140 -6.76 -2.56 0.39
N TRP A 141 -7.39 -3.66 0.78
CA TRP A 141 -8.18 -4.50 -0.10
C TRP A 141 -9.56 -4.75 0.50
N ASP A 142 -10.59 -4.64 -0.32
CA ASP A 142 -11.93 -5.05 0.04
C ASP A 142 -12.24 -6.46 -0.49
N PRO A 143 -12.47 -7.46 0.38
CA PRO A 143 -12.69 -8.84 -0.05
C PRO A 143 -14.03 -9.08 -0.76
N THR A 144 -15.00 -8.18 -0.59
CA THR A 144 -16.34 -8.33 -1.19
C THR A 144 -16.32 -7.96 -2.66
N THR A 145 -15.66 -6.84 -2.98
CA THR A 145 -15.61 -6.28 -4.33
C THR A 145 -14.33 -6.66 -5.07
N GLY A 146 -13.30 -7.12 -4.34
CA GLY A 146 -11.98 -7.36 -4.90
C GLY A 146 -11.16 -6.08 -5.11
N ALA A 147 -11.73 -4.91 -4.84
CA ALA A 147 -11.09 -3.62 -5.07
C ALA A 147 -9.88 -3.41 -4.16
N VAL A 148 -8.81 -2.85 -4.74
CA VAL A 148 -7.62 -2.39 -4.03
C VAL A 148 -7.64 -0.88 -4.00
N VAL A 149 -7.60 -0.29 -2.82
CA VAL A 149 -7.52 1.17 -2.64
C VAL A 149 -6.12 1.57 -2.23
N ILE A 150 -5.64 2.70 -2.72
CA ILE A 150 -4.27 3.17 -2.52
C ILE A 150 -4.24 4.67 -2.25
N ALA A 151 -3.22 5.09 -1.50
CA ALA A 151 -2.91 6.50 -1.26
C ALA A 151 -1.40 6.69 -1.17
N VAL A 152 -0.88 7.72 -1.83
CA VAL A 152 0.51 8.18 -1.73
C VAL A 152 0.50 9.67 -1.45
N ALA A 153 1.33 10.13 -0.53
CA ALA A 153 1.40 11.53 -0.13
C ALA A 153 2.84 11.92 0.19
N ASP A 154 3.25 13.06 -0.35
CA ASP A 154 4.50 13.74 -0.03
C ASP A 154 4.20 14.93 0.89
N GLY A 155 4.89 14.97 2.02
CA GLY A 155 4.74 16.06 2.97
C GLY A 155 5.56 17.29 2.52
N VAL A 156 4.90 18.44 2.42
CA VAL A 156 5.53 19.66 1.89
C VAL A 156 6.65 20.14 2.81
N SER A 157 7.85 20.28 2.28
CA SER A 157 9.06 20.65 3.05
C SER A 157 8.95 21.95 3.86
N ASP A 158 8.12 22.91 3.43
CA ASP A 158 7.90 24.17 4.16
C ASP A 158 6.97 24.02 5.39
N ALA A 159 6.25 22.90 5.49
CA ALA A 159 5.44 22.61 6.65
C ALA A 159 6.30 22.23 7.86
N ARG A 160 5.83 22.52 9.08
CA ARG A 160 6.58 22.20 10.31
C ARG A 160 6.56 20.72 10.69
N GLN A 161 5.52 19.97 10.31
CA GLN A 161 5.30 18.56 10.63
C GLN A 161 4.72 17.78 9.42
N PRO A 162 5.35 17.85 8.23
CA PRO A 162 4.84 17.29 6.98
C PRO A 162 4.58 15.78 7.05
N HIS A 163 5.48 15.03 7.71
CA HIS A 163 5.34 13.59 7.96
C HIS A 163 4.06 13.18 8.71
N ILE A 164 3.46 14.07 9.51
CA ILE A 164 2.17 13.82 10.16
C ILE A 164 1.04 14.06 9.15
N GLY A 165 1.17 15.10 8.33
CA GLY A 165 0.21 15.44 7.27
C GLY A 165 0.06 14.32 6.26
N SER A 166 1.17 13.87 5.66
CA SER A 166 1.17 12.78 4.68
C SER A 166 0.62 11.47 5.24
N GLN A 167 1.01 11.10 6.47
CA GLN A 167 0.48 9.92 7.15
C GLN A 167 -1.03 9.97 7.33
N LEU A 168 -1.52 11.11 7.82
CA LEU A 168 -2.94 11.28 8.08
C LEU A 168 -3.73 11.31 6.77
N ALA A 169 -3.21 11.94 5.72
CA ALA A 169 -3.81 11.95 4.39
C ALA A 169 -3.93 10.54 3.82
N CYS A 170 -2.85 9.75 3.82
CA CYS A 170 -2.87 8.37 3.32
C CYS A 170 -3.88 7.49 4.07
N ARG A 171 -3.88 7.52 5.40
CA ARG A 171 -4.78 6.68 6.21
C ARG A 171 -6.25 7.07 6.05
N SER A 172 -6.55 8.37 6.15
CA SER A 172 -7.92 8.88 5.98
C SER A 172 -8.47 8.57 4.58
N THR A 173 -7.60 8.65 3.57
CA THR A 173 -7.93 8.31 2.19
C THR A 173 -8.31 6.84 2.05
N VAL A 174 -7.46 5.93 2.54
CA VAL A 174 -7.73 4.48 2.47
C VAL A 174 -9.02 4.12 3.21
N ASP A 175 -9.25 4.67 4.40
CA ASP A 175 -10.46 4.39 5.19
C ASP A 175 -11.74 4.87 4.46
N GLU A 176 -11.71 6.08 3.91
CA GLU A 176 -12.85 6.62 3.16
C GLU A 176 -13.08 5.88 1.83
N LEU A 177 -12.01 5.58 1.07
CA LEU A 177 -12.13 4.82 -0.16
C LEU A 177 -12.67 3.41 0.10
N LEU A 178 -12.21 2.72 1.16
CA LEU A 178 -12.78 1.43 1.55
C LEU A 178 -14.28 1.51 1.85
N SER A 179 -14.72 2.58 2.51
CA SER A 179 -16.14 2.82 2.76
C SER A 179 -16.92 3.00 1.45
N GLN A 180 -16.40 3.83 0.54
CA GLN A 180 -17.04 4.11 -0.74
C GLN A 180 -17.09 2.88 -1.65
N VAL A 181 -16.01 2.12 -1.81
CA VAL A 181 -15.99 0.94 -2.70
C VAL A 181 -16.93 -0.14 -2.19
N ARG A 182 -17.06 -0.33 -0.86
CA ARG A 182 -18.04 -1.27 -0.28
C ARG A 182 -19.47 -0.87 -0.61
N ALA A 183 -19.79 0.42 -0.54
CA ALA A 183 -21.11 0.93 -0.85
C ALA A 183 -21.38 0.99 -2.37
N GLY A 184 -20.35 1.27 -3.16
CA GLY A 184 -20.38 1.52 -4.60
C GLY A 184 -20.06 0.30 -5.47
N GLY A 185 -20.06 -0.91 -4.90
CA GLY A 185 -19.82 -2.14 -5.67
C GLY A 185 -18.43 -2.23 -6.30
N GLY A 186 -17.42 -1.68 -5.62
CA GLY A 186 -16.02 -1.68 -6.04
C GLY A 186 -15.55 -0.33 -6.62
N PHE A 187 -16.44 0.65 -6.79
CA PHE A 187 -16.09 1.93 -7.41
C PHE A 187 -16.23 3.10 -6.44
N VAL A 188 -15.43 4.14 -6.66
CA VAL A 188 -15.52 5.41 -5.92
C VAL A 188 -16.75 6.16 -6.41
N THR A 189 -17.54 6.69 -5.48
CA THR A 189 -18.81 7.35 -5.80
C THR A 189 -18.76 8.86 -5.55
N ASP A 190 -17.84 9.34 -4.70
CA ASP A 190 -17.75 10.74 -4.30
C ASP A 190 -16.32 11.15 -3.95
N TRP A 191 -15.58 11.61 -4.97
CA TRP A 191 -14.24 12.17 -4.81
C TRP A 191 -14.22 13.49 -4.02
N GLN A 192 -15.29 14.29 -4.07
CA GLN A 192 -15.36 15.55 -3.30
C GLN A 192 -15.44 15.24 -1.80
N LYS A 193 -16.24 14.23 -1.42
CA LYS A 193 -16.30 13.73 -0.05
C LYS A 193 -14.95 13.22 0.41
N LEU A 194 -14.22 12.49 -0.44
CA LEU A 194 -12.87 12.03 -0.11
C LEU A 194 -11.94 13.20 0.27
N LEU A 195 -11.82 14.20 -0.60
CA LEU A 195 -10.96 15.36 -0.34
C LEU A 195 -11.43 16.15 0.89
N SER A 196 -12.75 16.29 1.07
CA SER A 196 -13.33 16.99 2.22
C SER A 196 -13.04 16.26 3.53
N THR A 197 -13.07 14.92 3.53
CA THR A 197 -12.69 14.09 4.68
C THR A 197 -11.21 14.30 5.03
N VAL A 198 -10.31 14.22 4.04
CA VAL A 198 -8.87 14.42 4.29
C VAL A 198 -8.59 15.84 4.80
N HIS A 199 -9.18 16.85 4.17
CA HIS A 199 -9.11 18.25 4.63
C HIS A 199 -9.53 18.39 6.09
N TRP A 200 -10.68 17.82 6.46
CA TRP A 200 -11.20 17.89 7.82
C TRP A 200 -10.26 17.20 8.81
N GLN A 201 -9.74 16.02 8.48
CA GLN A 201 -8.80 15.29 9.34
C GLN A 201 -7.51 16.09 9.58
N LEU A 202 -6.94 16.70 8.53
CA LEU A 202 -5.76 17.56 8.66
C LEU A 202 -6.04 18.75 9.60
N ARG A 203 -7.19 19.41 9.46
CA ARG A 203 -7.57 20.54 10.33
C ARG A 203 -7.78 20.12 11.78
N GLU A 204 -8.45 19.00 12.01
CA GLU A 204 -8.63 18.43 13.35
C GLU A 204 -7.29 18.12 14.01
N GLN A 205 -6.37 17.51 13.27
CA GLN A 205 -5.05 17.19 13.78
C GLN A 205 -4.23 18.44 14.05
N ALA A 206 -4.28 19.44 13.16
CA ALA A 206 -3.63 20.72 13.40
C ALA A 206 -4.18 21.42 14.65
N GLY A 207 -5.50 21.43 14.85
CA GLY A 207 -6.11 22.01 16.04
C GLY A 207 -5.65 21.33 17.34
N ARG A 208 -5.50 20.01 17.33
CA ARG A 208 -4.96 19.26 18.47
C ARG A 208 -3.49 19.59 18.76
N LEU A 209 -2.66 19.62 17.72
CA LEU A 209 -1.22 19.90 17.85
C LEU A 209 -0.95 21.35 18.29
N LEU A 210 -1.71 22.30 17.76
CA LEU A 210 -1.60 23.73 18.10
C LEU A 210 -2.31 24.09 19.41
N ARG A 211 -3.13 23.19 19.96
CA ARG A 211 -4.05 23.45 21.09
C ARG A 211 -5.00 24.61 20.82
N THR A 212 -5.38 24.76 19.56
CA THR A 212 -6.31 25.78 19.08
C THR A 212 -7.47 25.05 18.41
N PRO A 213 -8.64 24.95 19.07
CA PRO A 213 -9.84 24.49 18.39
C PRO A 213 -10.06 25.32 17.13
N ASP A 214 -10.43 24.67 16.02
CA ASP A 214 -10.72 25.31 14.73
C ASP A 214 -9.53 25.97 14.01
N ALA A 215 -8.33 25.35 14.06
CA ALA A 215 -7.17 25.79 13.27
C ALA A 215 -7.56 26.12 11.81
N GLY A 216 -7.12 27.28 11.34
CA GLY A 216 -7.40 27.77 9.99
C GLY A 216 -6.73 26.91 8.92
N VAL A 217 -7.17 27.03 7.67
CA VAL A 217 -6.57 26.29 6.53
C VAL A 217 -5.10 26.67 6.36
N ALA A 218 -4.76 27.96 6.48
CA ALA A 218 -3.37 28.43 6.38
C ALA A 218 -2.49 27.89 7.53
N GLU A 219 -2.98 27.95 8.78
CA GLU A 219 -2.24 27.40 9.93
C GLU A 219 -2.05 25.88 9.83
N THR A 220 -3.04 25.20 9.26
CA THR A 220 -2.99 23.77 8.96
C THR A 220 -1.96 23.49 7.86
N ALA A 221 -1.90 24.31 6.80
CA ALA A 221 -0.91 24.19 5.75
C ALA A 221 0.52 24.40 6.27
N ASP A 222 0.75 25.45 7.06
CA ASP A 222 2.04 25.73 7.71
C ASP A 222 2.53 24.59 8.63
N LEU A 223 1.61 23.73 9.09
CA LEU A 223 1.94 22.63 10.00
C LEU A 223 1.99 21.27 9.31
N LEU A 224 1.04 20.96 8.43
CA LEU A 224 0.73 19.61 7.96
C LEU A 224 0.54 19.53 6.43
N ALA A 225 0.97 20.52 5.65
CA ALA A 225 0.75 20.49 4.21
C ALA A 225 1.33 19.22 3.55
N THR A 226 0.59 18.68 2.59
CA THR A 226 0.93 17.41 1.91
C THR A 226 0.25 17.31 0.55
N THR A 227 0.90 16.65 -0.40
CA THR A 227 0.27 16.17 -1.64
C THR A 227 -0.64 14.96 -1.35
N LEU A 228 -1.39 14.52 -2.36
CA LEU A 228 -2.12 13.26 -2.31
C LEU A 228 -2.38 12.74 -3.73
N VAL A 229 -1.96 11.49 -4.00
CA VAL A 229 -2.55 10.66 -5.05
C VAL A 229 -3.39 9.59 -4.39
N ALA A 230 -4.68 9.57 -4.68
CA ALA A 230 -5.66 8.61 -4.16
C ALA A 230 -6.23 7.77 -5.30
N GLY A 231 -6.47 6.48 -5.09
CA GLY A 231 -7.01 5.64 -6.17
C GLY A 231 -7.65 4.34 -5.74
N VAL A 232 -8.40 3.79 -6.68
CA VAL A 232 -8.94 2.43 -6.63
C VAL A 232 -8.53 1.65 -7.89
N ALA A 233 -8.23 0.38 -7.72
CA ALA A 233 -8.06 -0.61 -8.77
C ALA A 233 -9.08 -1.74 -8.54
N THR A 234 -10.06 -1.84 -9.43
CA THR A 234 -11.24 -2.70 -9.29
C THR A 234 -11.20 -3.80 -10.33
N PRO A 235 -11.05 -5.08 -9.92
CA PRO A 235 -11.14 -6.19 -10.86
C PRO A 235 -12.53 -6.28 -11.49
N THR A 236 -12.58 -6.36 -12.83
CA THR A 236 -13.81 -6.52 -13.61
C THR A 236 -13.68 -7.70 -14.59
N GLN A 237 -14.70 -7.91 -15.44
CA GLN A 237 -14.62 -8.91 -16.50
C GLN A 237 -13.62 -8.50 -17.59
N ASP A 238 -13.47 -7.20 -17.85
CA ASP A 238 -12.67 -6.62 -18.94
C ASP A 238 -11.22 -6.26 -18.55
N GLY A 239 -10.82 -6.58 -17.31
CA GLY A 239 -9.52 -6.21 -16.75
C GLY A 239 -9.67 -5.50 -15.41
N VAL A 240 -8.63 -4.81 -14.97
CA VAL A 240 -8.66 -4.02 -13.73
C VAL A 240 -8.97 -2.57 -14.09
N GLN A 241 -10.16 -2.08 -13.71
CA GLN A 241 -10.51 -0.67 -13.88
C GLN A 241 -9.83 0.16 -12.79
N VAL A 242 -9.12 1.20 -13.20
CA VAL A 242 -8.40 2.09 -12.30
C VAL A 242 -9.02 3.47 -12.35
N ALA A 243 -9.25 4.07 -11.19
CA ALA A 243 -9.63 5.47 -11.06
C ALA A 243 -8.74 6.15 -10.02
N LEU A 244 -8.10 7.26 -10.39
CA LEU A 244 -7.10 7.97 -9.60
C LEU A 244 -7.39 9.48 -9.56
N LEU A 245 -7.09 10.12 -8.44
CA LEU A 245 -7.15 11.56 -8.25
C LEU A 245 -5.81 12.04 -7.69
N SER A 246 -5.30 13.17 -8.18
CA SER A 246 -4.06 13.78 -7.69
C SER A 246 -4.27 15.23 -7.24
N VAL A 247 -3.64 15.60 -6.13
CA VAL A 247 -3.52 16.95 -5.56
C VAL A 247 -2.05 17.17 -5.22
N GLY A 248 -1.41 18.17 -5.84
CA GLY A 248 0.04 18.38 -5.75
C GLY A 248 0.78 17.85 -6.97
N ASP A 249 2.06 17.52 -6.81
CA ASP A 249 2.99 17.15 -7.89
C ASP A 249 3.44 15.68 -7.88
N SER A 250 2.98 14.90 -6.90
CA SER A 250 3.10 13.43 -6.93
C SER A 250 2.44 12.84 -8.20
N GLY A 251 2.98 11.73 -8.68
CA GLY A 251 2.74 11.24 -10.03
C GLY A 251 2.19 9.81 -10.14
N VAL A 252 1.77 9.50 -11.37
CA VAL A 252 1.28 8.21 -11.82
C VAL A 252 2.01 7.84 -13.10
N TRP A 253 2.52 6.62 -13.17
CA TRP A 253 3.17 6.05 -14.33
C TRP A 253 2.60 4.67 -14.64
N GLN A 254 2.79 4.24 -15.88
CA GLN A 254 2.50 2.88 -16.30
C GLN A 254 3.72 2.27 -16.96
N ILE A 255 4.09 1.05 -16.56
CA ILE A 255 4.99 0.23 -17.35
C ILE A 255 4.14 -0.56 -18.35
N LYS A 256 4.38 -0.36 -19.65
CA LYS A 256 3.73 -1.08 -20.75
C LYS A 256 4.76 -1.35 -21.85
N HIS A 257 4.73 -2.53 -22.45
CA HIS A 257 5.70 -2.93 -23.48
C HIS A 257 7.17 -2.69 -23.07
N GLU A 258 7.51 -2.99 -21.81
CA GLU A 258 8.87 -2.85 -21.27
C GLU A 258 9.39 -1.40 -21.18
N GLU A 259 8.51 -0.42 -21.34
CA GLU A 259 8.80 1.00 -21.21
C GLU A 259 7.93 1.60 -20.10
N LEU A 260 8.46 2.61 -19.41
CA LEU A 260 7.77 3.36 -18.37
C LEU A 260 7.26 4.68 -18.97
N TYR A 261 5.95 4.93 -18.84
CA TYR A 261 5.30 6.13 -19.35
C TYR A 261 4.65 6.94 -18.21
N PRO A 262 4.88 8.27 -18.13
CA PRO A 262 4.10 9.14 -17.25
C PRO A 262 2.65 9.26 -17.73
N MET A 263 1.70 9.19 -16.78
CA MET A 263 0.25 9.31 -17.05
C MET A 263 -0.37 10.57 -16.43
N LEU A 264 0.02 10.91 -15.19
CA LEU A 264 -0.51 12.03 -14.42
C LEU A 264 0.58 12.54 -13.46
N GLY A 265 0.57 13.84 -13.15
CA GLY A 265 1.50 14.44 -12.20
C GLY A 265 2.92 14.62 -12.73
N GLY A 266 3.83 15.06 -11.86
CA GLY A 266 5.17 15.51 -12.22
C GLY A 266 5.19 16.91 -12.84
N LYS A 267 6.38 17.53 -12.82
CA LYS A 267 6.65 18.86 -13.39
C LYS A 267 6.66 18.78 -14.93
N THR A 268 5.49 18.66 -15.56
CA THR A 268 5.42 18.67 -17.03
C THR A 268 5.62 20.09 -17.57
N PRO A 269 6.52 20.30 -18.55
CA PRO A 269 6.64 21.60 -19.23
C PRO A 269 5.34 21.86 -20.01
N GLY A 270 4.63 22.94 -19.68
CA GLY A 270 3.51 23.40 -20.51
C GLY A 270 3.99 23.82 -21.91
N SER A 271 3.09 23.78 -22.89
CA SER A 271 3.33 24.20 -24.29
C SER A 271 3.86 25.63 -24.46
N ASP A 272 3.80 26.43 -23.40
CA ASP A 272 4.18 27.84 -23.38
C ASP A 272 5.50 28.07 -22.61
N GLY A 273 6.24 27.01 -22.25
CA GLY A 273 7.46 27.12 -21.46
C GLY A 273 7.24 27.58 -20.01
N LEU A 274 5.98 27.83 -19.62
CA LEU A 274 5.57 27.97 -18.24
C LEU A 274 5.18 26.59 -17.70
N LEU A 275 5.87 26.16 -16.64
CA LEU A 275 5.41 25.08 -15.77
C LEU A 275 4.01 25.48 -15.27
N SER A 276 2.99 24.66 -15.49
CA SER A 276 1.71 24.84 -14.79
C SER A 276 1.96 24.48 -13.33
N SER A 277 2.45 25.47 -12.60
CA SER A 277 2.89 25.37 -11.22
C SER A 277 1.68 25.12 -10.32
N ALA A 278 1.70 23.96 -9.68
CA ALA A 278 1.10 23.67 -8.38
C ALA A 278 -0.42 23.89 -8.26
N VAL A 279 -1.17 22.78 -8.38
CA VAL A 279 -2.35 22.62 -7.51
C VAL A 279 -1.84 22.77 -6.08
N GLN A 280 -2.41 23.69 -5.29
CA GLN A 280 -2.02 23.85 -3.90
C GLN A 280 -2.16 22.51 -3.17
N PRO A 281 -1.16 22.11 -2.36
CA PRO A 281 -1.23 20.88 -1.59
C PRO A 281 -2.38 20.95 -0.59
N LEU A 282 -2.81 19.79 -0.10
CA LEU A 282 -3.74 19.74 1.02
C LEU A 282 -3.11 20.47 2.21
N PRO A 283 -3.89 21.20 3.03
CA PRO A 283 -5.34 21.16 3.17
C PRO A 283 -6.14 22.03 2.17
N TYR A 284 -5.52 22.68 1.18
CA TYR A 284 -6.28 23.42 0.18
C TYR A 284 -6.97 22.44 -0.77
N VAL A 285 -8.30 22.37 -0.71
CA VAL A 285 -9.09 21.50 -1.59
C VAL A 285 -9.32 22.21 -2.92
N PRO A 286 -8.89 21.64 -4.06
CA PRO A 286 -9.16 22.24 -5.36
C PRO A 286 -10.66 22.34 -5.64
N ALA A 287 -11.10 23.44 -6.24
CA ALA A 287 -12.50 23.66 -6.60
C ALA A 287 -12.96 22.72 -7.72
N ASP A 288 -12.05 22.39 -8.64
CA ASP A 288 -12.28 21.49 -9.75
C ASP A 288 -11.19 20.42 -9.76
N PHE A 289 -11.61 19.16 -9.96
CA PHE A 289 -10.69 18.06 -10.20
C PHE A 289 -11.33 17.07 -11.18
N ARG A 290 -10.49 16.29 -11.85
CA ARG A 290 -10.92 15.25 -12.77
C ARG A 290 -10.15 13.97 -12.47
N PRO A 291 -10.82 12.91 -12.03
CA PRO A 291 -10.18 11.62 -11.89
C PRO A 291 -9.62 11.13 -13.23
N LEU A 292 -8.43 10.54 -13.21
CA LEU A 292 -7.89 9.75 -14.30
C LEU A 292 -8.49 8.35 -14.22
N GLU A 293 -9.16 7.92 -15.29
CA GLU A 293 -9.78 6.60 -15.39
C GLU A 293 -9.23 5.84 -16.59
N PHE A 294 -8.86 4.58 -16.40
CA PHE A 294 -8.39 3.70 -17.47
C PHE A 294 -8.44 2.22 -17.05
N THR A 295 -8.31 1.32 -18.03
CA THR A 295 -8.18 -0.12 -17.77
C THR A 295 -6.71 -0.53 -17.73
N LEU A 296 -6.28 -1.12 -16.62
CA LEU A 296 -4.95 -1.70 -16.45
C LEU A 296 -4.93 -3.11 -17.06
N GLU A 297 -4.31 -3.20 -18.23
CA GLU A 297 -4.22 -4.43 -19.04
C GLU A 297 -3.26 -5.46 -18.40
N PRO A 298 -3.51 -6.78 -18.60
CA PRO A 298 -2.53 -7.81 -18.26
C PRO A 298 -1.13 -7.53 -18.85
N GLY A 299 -0.09 -7.79 -18.07
CA GLY A 299 1.30 -7.51 -18.46
C GLY A 299 1.73 -6.03 -18.32
N SER A 300 0.83 -5.14 -17.92
CA SER A 300 1.18 -3.77 -17.52
C SER A 300 1.33 -3.62 -16.01
N VAL A 301 1.95 -2.53 -15.57
CA VAL A 301 2.15 -2.21 -14.16
C VAL A 301 1.71 -0.78 -13.92
N LEU A 302 0.85 -0.55 -12.94
CA LEU A 302 0.56 0.79 -12.44
C LEU A 302 1.58 1.16 -11.37
N LEU A 303 2.17 2.33 -11.50
CA LEU A 303 3.03 2.93 -10.48
C LEU A 303 2.42 4.25 -10.01
N VAL A 304 2.35 4.46 -8.69
CA VAL A 304 1.90 5.70 -8.07
C VAL A 304 2.93 6.11 -7.04
N GLY A 305 3.47 7.32 -7.11
CA GLY A 305 4.65 7.70 -6.34
C GLY A 305 4.81 9.20 -6.14
N THR A 306 5.75 9.57 -5.25
CA THR A 306 6.13 10.96 -4.96
C THR A 306 7.11 11.51 -6.00
N ASP A 307 7.39 12.81 -5.96
CA ASP A 307 8.30 13.45 -6.91
C ASP A 307 9.76 12.99 -6.69
N GLY A 308 10.16 12.58 -5.48
CA GLY A 308 11.45 11.95 -5.23
C GLY A 308 11.67 10.65 -6.03
N PHE A 309 10.60 9.97 -6.48
CA PHE A 309 10.68 8.94 -7.52
C PHE A 309 10.50 9.51 -8.93
N GLY A 310 9.53 10.41 -9.11
CA GLY A 310 9.13 10.94 -10.41
C GLY A 310 10.20 11.79 -11.12
N ASP A 311 10.86 12.68 -10.39
CA ASP A 311 11.87 13.59 -10.92
C ASP A 311 13.09 12.81 -11.49
N PRO A 312 13.65 11.78 -10.80
CA PRO A 312 14.67 10.91 -11.39
C PRO A 312 14.20 10.12 -12.62
N VAL A 313 12.93 9.71 -12.65
CA VAL A 313 12.34 8.94 -13.76
C VAL A 313 12.19 9.81 -15.01
N GLY A 314 11.77 11.07 -14.85
CA GLY A 314 11.56 12.02 -15.95
C GLY A 314 10.57 11.49 -16.99
N ASP A 315 10.98 11.46 -18.26
CA ASP A 315 10.18 10.95 -19.38
C ASP A 315 10.15 9.40 -19.47
N GLY A 316 10.77 8.70 -18.52
CA GLY A 316 10.86 7.24 -18.46
C GLY A 316 11.97 6.63 -19.32
N ARG A 317 12.68 7.43 -20.13
CA ARG A 317 13.77 6.95 -21.01
C ARG A 317 15.15 7.05 -20.37
N GLY A 318 15.25 7.59 -19.16
CA GLY A 318 16.50 7.68 -18.39
C GLY A 318 16.96 6.33 -17.83
N VAL A 319 18.11 6.36 -17.12
CA VAL A 319 18.65 5.17 -16.43
C VAL A 319 17.67 4.63 -15.38
N VAL A 320 17.04 5.52 -14.60
CA VAL A 320 16.04 5.16 -13.58
C VAL A 320 14.80 4.55 -14.23
N GLY A 321 14.24 5.21 -15.25
CA GLY A 321 13.07 4.71 -15.95
C GLY A 321 13.27 3.31 -16.53
N ARG A 322 14.42 3.05 -17.18
CA ARG A 322 14.81 1.71 -17.67
C ARG A 322 14.99 0.68 -16.56
N LEU A 323 15.64 1.07 -15.45
CA LEU A 323 15.82 0.18 -14.30
C LEU A 323 14.47 -0.30 -13.77
N PHE A 324 13.54 0.62 -13.53
CA PHE A 324 12.22 0.27 -13.00
C PHE A 324 11.38 -0.49 -14.02
N ALA A 325 11.41 -0.11 -15.30
CA ALA A 325 10.73 -0.84 -16.36
C ALA A 325 11.21 -2.30 -16.46
N ASP A 326 12.51 -2.56 -16.25
CA ASP A 326 13.09 -3.90 -16.28
C ASP A 326 12.81 -4.71 -15.01
N GLN A 327 13.10 -4.13 -13.84
CA GLN A 327 13.00 -4.84 -12.56
C GLN A 327 11.55 -5.10 -12.15
N LEU A 328 10.61 -4.23 -12.57
CA LEU A 328 9.20 -4.35 -12.22
C LEU A 328 8.35 -5.04 -13.28
N ARG A 329 8.95 -5.73 -14.27
CA ARG A 329 8.19 -6.61 -15.20
C ARG A 329 7.32 -7.64 -14.47
N ARG A 330 7.73 -8.04 -13.27
CA ARG A 330 7.00 -8.95 -12.36
C ARG A 330 7.11 -8.43 -10.93
N PRO A 331 6.17 -8.82 -10.04
CA PRO A 331 6.26 -8.46 -8.63
C PRO A 331 7.56 -8.97 -8.00
N VAL A 332 8.37 -8.06 -7.46
CA VAL A 332 9.58 -8.37 -6.66
C VAL A 332 9.20 -8.59 -5.19
N PRO A 333 10.06 -9.18 -4.33
CA PRO A 333 9.80 -9.22 -2.88
C PRO A 333 9.68 -7.81 -2.27
N PRO A 334 8.87 -7.58 -1.22
CA PRO A 334 8.68 -6.24 -0.63
C PRO A 334 10.00 -5.55 -0.20
N LEU A 335 10.93 -6.29 0.41
CA LEU A 335 12.25 -5.76 0.76
C LEU A 335 13.10 -5.42 -0.47
N GLY A 336 12.97 -6.22 -1.55
CA GLY A 336 13.63 -5.93 -2.82
C GLY A 336 13.05 -4.70 -3.51
N PHE A 337 11.74 -4.44 -3.35
CA PHE A 337 11.09 -3.23 -3.83
C PHE A 337 11.58 -1.98 -3.10
N ALA A 338 11.72 -2.07 -1.77
CA ALA A 338 12.29 -0.99 -0.96
C ALA A 338 13.75 -0.73 -1.31
N HIS A 339 14.54 -1.79 -1.50
CA HIS A 339 15.92 -1.68 -1.95
C HIS A 339 16.01 -1.04 -3.34
N LEU A 340 15.10 -1.40 -4.27
CA LEU A 340 15.00 -0.78 -5.59
C LEU A 340 14.81 0.75 -5.52
N LEU A 341 14.03 1.22 -4.54
CA LEU A 341 13.82 2.65 -4.27
C LEU A 341 14.97 3.32 -3.51
N ASP A 342 15.85 2.58 -2.84
CA ASP A 342 17.01 3.13 -2.12
C ASP A 342 18.23 3.29 -3.06
N PHE A 343 18.00 3.77 -4.28
CA PHE A 343 19.07 4.12 -5.22
C PHE A 343 19.72 5.46 -4.88
N SER A 344 20.95 5.65 -5.33
CA SER A 344 21.72 6.89 -5.21
C SER A 344 21.94 7.48 -6.60
N ARG A 345 21.63 8.77 -6.72
CA ARG A 345 21.78 9.55 -7.94
C ARG A 345 22.07 11.01 -7.57
N GLU A 346 23.00 11.65 -8.27
CA GLU A 346 23.38 13.03 -7.98
C GLU A 346 22.14 13.94 -8.05
N THR A 347 21.99 14.84 -7.08
CA THR A 347 20.84 15.79 -6.93
C THR A 347 19.47 15.18 -6.63
N PHE A 348 19.32 13.86 -6.56
CA PHE A 348 18.06 13.19 -6.24
C PHE A 348 18.15 12.45 -4.91
N ASP A 349 18.12 13.21 -3.83
CA ASP A 349 18.37 12.77 -2.46
C ASP A 349 17.13 12.87 -1.54
N ASP A 350 15.97 13.16 -2.12
CA ASP A 350 14.69 13.24 -1.41
C ASP A 350 14.14 11.86 -1.00
N ASP A 351 13.10 11.87 -0.15
CA ASP A 351 12.30 10.70 0.15
C ASP A 351 11.73 10.08 -1.13
N ARG A 352 11.61 8.75 -1.12
CA ARG A 352 11.17 7.99 -2.30
C ARG A 352 10.06 7.05 -1.93
N THR A 353 8.90 7.30 -2.49
CA THR A 353 7.70 6.52 -2.19
C THR A 353 7.02 6.06 -3.45
N LEU A 354 6.66 4.78 -3.48
CA LEU A 354 6.05 4.14 -4.63
C LEU A 354 5.08 3.04 -4.18
N ILE A 355 3.94 2.97 -4.87
CA ILE A 355 3.06 1.82 -4.91
C ILE A 355 3.11 1.26 -6.34
N ALA A 356 3.19 -0.06 -6.45
CA ALA A 356 3.12 -0.77 -7.72
C ALA A 356 2.00 -1.83 -7.68
N LEU A 357 1.16 -1.85 -8.72
CA LEU A 357 0.10 -2.84 -8.92
C LEU A 357 0.31 -3.60 -10.23
N TRP A 358 0.24 -4.93 -10.15
CA TRP A 358 0.26 -5.83 -11.31
C TRP A 358 -1.04 -6.60 -11.42
N PRO A 359 -1.75 -6.55 -12.55
CA PRO A 359 -2.82 -7.51 -12.84
C PRO A 359 -2.27 -8.93 -12.87
N ARG A 360 -2.99 -9.85 -12.23
CA ARG A 360 -2.68 -11.28 -12.28
C ARG A 360 -3.42 -11.93 -13.42
N ASP A 361 -2.73 -12.74 -14.20
CA ASP A 361 -3.36 -13.61 -15.19
C ASP A 361 -4.27 -14.62 -14.48
N ARG A 362 -5.54 -14.69 -14.88
CA ARG A 362 -6.54 -15.62 -14.31
C ARG A 362 -6.11 -17.09 -14.39
N GLU A 363 -5.22 -17.45 -15.32
CA GLU A 363 -4.72 -18.81 -15.52
C GLU A 363 -3.61 -19.22 -14.53
N ARG A 364 -2.98 -18.28 -13.79
CA ARG A 364 -1.94 -18.59 -12.79
C ARG A 364 -2.49 -18.97 -11.41
N THR A 365 -3.80 -19.19 -11.30
CA THR A 365 -4.49 -19.49 -10.05
C THR A 365 -5.00 -20.93 -10.01
N GLU A 366 -4.08 -21.90 -10.04
CA GLU A 366 -4.27 -23.17 -9.32
C GLU A 366 -3.01 -23.46 -8.48
N PRO A 367 -3.16 -23.87 -7.21
CA PRO A 367 -2.04 -24.28 -6.36
C PRO A 367 -1.40 -25.60 -6.79
#